data_AF-A0A517N2C3-F1
#
_entry.id   AF-A0A517N2C3-F1
#
_cell.length_a   1.000
_cell.length_b   1.000
_cell.length_c   1.000
_cell.angle_alpha   90.00
_cell.angle_beta   90.00
_cell.angle_gamma   90.00
#
_symmetry.space_group_name_H-M   'P 1'
#
loop_
_entity.id
_entity.type
_entity.pdbx_description
1 polymer ?
#
loop_
_entity_poly.entity_id
_entity_poly.type
_entity_poly.pdbx_seq_one_letter_code
_entity_poly.pdbx_strand_id
1 'polypeptide(L)'
;MWSLGEESDERSTNGEATSNGTTPATGLQSECWKNSVVNQELILREVALIRFKRIHIQPGGEDKAGHWWFEIGDPNDTNSESYGWWPASPLDSLFHCLKGVDGKLNNGLFGCAPARDPHHAEAADEEFSPLVAPEDGRSDDDVADCLRLFANDYRGKWQWFLGWGKNCHNFQRAALKHCGLEVPSNIRRIKL
;
A
#
# COMPACT_ATOMS: atom_id res chain seq x y z
N MET A 1 42.56 21.68 59.68
CA MET A 1 42.80 22.88 58.83
C MET A 1 41.45 23.54 58.64
N TRP A 2 41.37 24.82 59.00
CA TRP A 2 40.18 25.64 59.19
C TRP A 2 39.89 26.54 57.97
N SER A 3 38.72 27.21 58.02
CA SER A 3 38.22 28.39 57.28
C SER A 3 37.45 28.11 55.99
N LEU A 4 36.16 28.47 55.79
CA LEU A 4 35.32 29.66 56.12
C LEU A 4 35.67 30.96 55.38
N GLY A 5 34.61 31.63 54.91
CA GLY A 5 34.50 32.96 54.27
C GLY A 5 33.48 32.89 53.12
N GLU A 6 32.21 33.33 53.18
CA GLU A 6 31.64 34.63 53.63
C GLU A 6 32.41 35.81 53.01
N GLU A 7 31.81 36.64 52.15
CA GLU A 7 30.97 37.84 52.38
C GLU A 7 30.81 38.48 50.96
N SER A 8 29.92 39.39 50.59
CA SER A 8 29.00 40.30 51.29
C SER A 8 28.18 41.10 50.24
N ASP A 9 27.00 41.55 50.66
CA ASP A 9 26.44 42.92 50.50
C ASP A 9 26.12 43.50 49.09
N GLU A 10 25.08 44.31 48.86
CA GLU A 10 24.19 45.09 49.73
C GLU A 10 22.97 45.63 48.91
N ARG A 11 21.81 45.80 49.59
CA ARG A 11 20.97 47.03 49.66
C ARG A 11 20.31 47.62 48.39
N SER A 12 18.99 47.47 48.22
CA SER A 12 17.88 48.40 48.62
C SER A 12 17.69 49.65 47.75
N THR A 13 16.47 49.86 47.21
CA THR A 13 15.54 50.91 47.70
C THR A 13 14.22 50.99 46.90
N ASN A 14 13.19 51.30 47.68
CA ASN A 14 11.79 51.70 47.46
C ASN A 14 11.42 52.50 46.20
N GLY A 15 10.14 52.39 45.81
CA GLY A 15 9.45 53.38 44.97
C GLY A 15 7.99 53.04 44.69
N GLU A 16 7.09 53.53 45.54
CA GLU A 16 5.62 53.51 45.39
C GLU A 16 5.17 54.78 44.63
N ALA A 17 4.28 54.65 43.63
CA ALA A 17 3.46 55.77 43.13
C ALA A 17 2.23 55.29 42.34
N THR A 18 1.07 55.70 42.83
CA THR A 18 -0.28 55.56 42.24
C THR A 18 -0.51 56.49 41.05
N SER A 19 -1.35 56.11 40.08
CA SER A 19 -2.34 57.05 39.50
C SER A 19 -3.43 56.32 38.69
N ASN A 20 -4.69 56.72 38.93
CA ASN A 20 -5.87 56.38 38.13
C ASN A 20 -6.02 57.34 36.96
N GLY A 21 -6.42 56.84 35.78
CA GLY A 21 -6.73 57.66 34.61
C GLY A 21 -7.63 56.95 33.59
N THR A 22 -8.94 57.26 33.67
CA THR A 22 -9.91 57.56 32.59
C THR A 22 -9.70 56.97 31.17
N THR A 23 -10.65 56.13 30.73
CA THR A 23 -11.05 55.74 29.33
C THR A 23 -11.26 56.94 28.39
N PRO A 24 -11.44 56.83 27.04
CA PRO A 24 -11.65 55.64 26.18
C PRO A 24 -10.87 55.67 24.84
N ALA A 25 -10.75 54.54 24.13
CA ALA A 25 -10.75 54.50 22.65
C ALA A 25 -10.62 53.06 22.13
N THR A 26 -11.70 52.62 21.48
CA THR A 26 -11.70 51.89 20.20
C THR A 26 -10.70 50.76 19.97
N GLY A 27 -11.25 49.55 19.81
CA GLY A 27 -10.78 48.63 18.78
C GLY A 27 -10.33 47.28 19.30
N LEU A 28 -10.77 46.25 18.58
CA LEU A 28 -10.13 44.93 18.47
C LEU A 28 -10.34 43.95 19.63
N GLN A 29 -11.56 43.45 19.85
CA GLN A 29 -11.71 42.09 20.39
C GLN A 29 -12.96 41.41 19.83
N SER A 30 -12.74 40.50 18.89
CA SER A 30 -13.31 39.15 18.80
C SER A 30 -13.44 38.79 17.32
N GLU A 31 -12.58 37.90 16.82
CA GLU A 31 -12.84 36.85 15.81
C GLU A 31 -11.49 36.27 15.30
N CYS A 32 -10.57 35.90 16.19
CA CYS A 32 -9.35 35.17 15.80
C CYS A 32 -9.48 33.70 16.19
N TRP A 33 -10.35 32.94 15.51
CA TRP A 33 -10.21 31.49 15.24
C TRP A 33 -11.56 30.87 14.85
N LYS A 34 -12.07 31.17 13.66
CA LYS A 34 -12.94 30.19 13.01
C LYS A 34 -12.04 29.01 12.65
N ASN A 35 -12.27 27.88 13.32
CA ASN A 35 -11.67 26.58 13.03
C ASN A 35 -11.68 26.33 11.52
N SER A 36 -10.55 26.61 10.87
CA SER A 36 -10.27 26.07 9.55
C SER A 36 -9.87 24.63 9.78
N VAL A 37 -10.88 23.76 9.87
CA VAL A 37 -10.67 22.33 9.63
C VAL A 37 -10.26 22.25 8.17
N VAL A 38 -8.95 22.29 7.93
CA VAL A 38 -8.40 22.00 6.61
C VAL A 38 -8.78 20.55 6.36
N ASN A 39 -9.76 20.33 5.48
CA ASN A 39 -9.93 19.05 4.82
C ASN A 39 -8.65 18.81 4.02
N GLN A 40 -7.63 18.25 4.65
CA GLN A 40 -6.52 17.65 3.93
C GLN A 40 -7.12 16.45 3.21
N GLU A 41 -7.37 16.61 1.90
CA GLU A 41 -7.39 15.45 1.02
C GLU A 41 -6.07 14.71 1.27
N LEU A 42 -6.16 13.50 1.82
CA LEU A 42 -5.00 12.64 2.04
C LEU A 42 -4.39 12.34 0.67
N ILE A 43 -3.29 13.01 0.35
CA ILE A 43 -2.54 12.75 -0.88
C ILE A 43 -1.80 11.43 -0.69
N LEU A 44 -2.42 10.34 -1.10
CA LEU A 44 -1.79 9.02 -1.08
C LEU A 44 -0.50 9.03 -1.92
N ARG A 45 0.50 8.28 -1.46
CA ARG A 45 1.77 8.12 -2.16
C ARG A 45 1.71 6.88 -3.05
N GLU A 46 2.14 7.02 -4.30
CA GLU A 46 2.30 5.89 -5.22
C GLU A 46 3.57 5.09 -4.91
N VAL A 47 3.49 3.76 -5.02
CA VAL A 47 4.62 2.84 -4.89
C VAL A 47 5.06 2.41 -6.30
N ALA A 48 5.93 3.20 -6.92
CA ALA A 48 6.27 3.10 -8.33
C ALA A 48 7.04 1.82 -8.71
N LEU A 49 7.69 1.17 -7.74
CA LEU A 49 8.42 -0.09 -7.94
C LEU A 49 7.49 -1.27 -8.29
N ILE A 50 6.19 -1.18 -7.98
CA ILE A 50 5.26 -2.31 -7.99
C ILE A 50 4.14 -2.04 -8.98
N ARG A 51 3.85 -3.02 -9.83
CA ARG A 51 2.78 -2.92 -10.84
C ARG A 51 1.83 -4.10 -10.71
N PHE A 52 0.59 -3.82 -10.36
CA PHE A 52 -0.50 -4.78 -10.36
C PHE A 52 -1.12 -4.87 -11.75
N LYS A 53 -1.28 -6.08 -12.27
CA LYS A 53 -1.69 -6.34 -13.66
C LYS A 53 -2.90 -7.29 -13.73
N ARG A 54 -3.71 -7.11 -14.77
CA ARG A 54 -4.96 -7.86 -15.00
C ARG A 54 -5.21 -8.09 -16.48
N ILE A 55 -5.39 -9.35 -16.87
CA ILE A 55 -5.98 -9.74 -18.16
C ILE A 55 -7.40 -10.20 -17.86
N HIS A 56 -8.38 -9.60 -18.53
CA HIS A 56 -9.78 -9.96 -18.35
C HIS A 56 -10.14 -11.21 -19.15
N ILE A 57 -11.21 -11.89 -18.73
CA ILE A 57 -11.77 -13.00 -19.48
C ILE A 57 -12.19 -12.50 -20.86
N GLN A 58 -11.55 -12.98 -21.92
CA GLN A 58 -11.97 -12.75 -23.30
C GLN A 58 -12.81 -13.94 -23.77
N PRO A 59 -14.11 -13.74 -24.09
CA PRO A 59 -14.92 -14.80 -24.68
C PRO A 59 -14.33 -15.23 -26.04
N GLY A 60 -13.75 -16.43 -26.10
CA GLY A 60 -13.18 -17.01 -27.33
C GLY A 60 -11.65 -16.94 -27.47
N GLY A 61 -10.94 -16.34 -26.52
CA GLY A 61 -9.46 -16.35 -26.46
C GLY A 61 -8.87 -17.61 -25.84
N GLU A 62 -7.53 -17.73 -25.84
CA GLU A 62 -6.80 -18.79 -25.15
C GLU A 62 -6.93 -18.67 -23.61
N ASP A 63 -7.01 -17.44 -23.09
CA ASP A 63 -7.16 -17.12 -21.66
C ASP A 63 -8.63 -17.00 -21.22
N LYS A 64 -9.32 -18.14 -21.19
CA LYS A 64 -10.77 -18.22 -20.89
C LYS A 64 -11.14 -17.87 -19.44
N ALA A 65 -10.18 -17.64 -18.54
CA ALA A 65 -10.41 -17.39 -17.11
C ALA A 65 -9.91 -16.03 -16.60
N GLY A 66 -9.20 -15.24 -17.44
CA GLY A 66 -8.50 -14.03 -17.00
C GLY A 66 -7.37 -14.35 -15.99
N HIS A 67 -6.44 -13.43 -15.79
CA HIS A 67 -5.36 -13.59 -14.83
C HIS A 67 -5.01 -12.29 -14.12
N TRP A 68 -4.63 -12.40 -12.85
CA TRP A 68 -4.26 -11.28 -11.99
C TRP A 68 -2.93 -11.63 -11.33
N TRP A 69 -1.95 -10.74 -11.50
CA TRP A 69 -0.62 -10.88 -10.92
C TRP A 69 -0.09 -9.50 -10.50
N PHE A 70 1.09 -9.47 -9.89
CA PHE A 70 1.84 -8.25 -9.69
C PHE A 70 3.32 -8.45 -10.03
N GLU A 71 3.97 -7.37 -10.44
CA GLU A 71 5.39 -7.30 -10.79
C GLU A 71 6.11 -6.36 -9.83
N ILE A 72 7.38 -6.66 -9.56
CA ILE A 72 8.28 -5.85 -8.74
C ILE A 72 9.53 -5.57 -9.58
N GLY A 73 9.94 -4.30 -9.65
CA GLY A 73 11.09 -3.85 -10.46
C GLY A 73 10.71 -3.39 -11.87
N ASP A 74 11.73 -3.08 -12.69
CA ASP A 74 11.57 -2.78 -14.12
C ASP A 74 11.37 -4.08 -14.89
N PRO A 75 10.31 -4.24 -15.71
CA PRO A 75 10.03 -5.51 -16.38
C PRO A 75 11.09 -5.91 -17.42
N ASN A 76 11.97 -4.98 -17.82
CA ASN A 76 13.09 -5.24 -18.71
C ASN A 76 14.38 -5.65 -17.96
N ASP A 77 14.41 -5.55 -16.63
CA ASP A 77 15.54 -5.98 -15.80
C ASP A 77 15.47 -7.50 -15.56
N THR A 78 16.62 -8.18 -15.68
CA THR A 78 16.76 -9.59 -15.35
C THR A 78 16.55 -9.90 -13.87
N ASN A 79 16.53 -8.90 -13.00
CA ASN A 79 16.26 -9.05 -11.57
C ASN A 79 14.80 -8.76 -11.19
N SER A 80 13.94 -8.43 -12.15
CA SER A 80 12.52 -8.21 -11.87
C SER A 80 11.81 -9.49 -11.46
N GLU A 81 10.73 -9.33 -10.73
CA GLU A 81 9.97 -10.45 -10.16
C GLU A 81 8.50 -10.33 -10.56
N SER A 82 7.79 -11.44 -10.56
CA SER A 82 6.34 -11.42 -10.67
C SER A 82 5.68 -12.58 -9.93
N TYR A 83 4.48 -12.32 -9.45
CA TYR A 83 3.77 -13.19 -8.53
C TYR A 83 2.30 -13.29 -8.91
N GLY A 84 1.83 -14.51 -9.13
CA GLY A 84 0.41 -14.81 -9.32
C GLY A 84 0.02 -16.19 -8.83
N TRP A 85 -1.28 -16.40 -8.65
CA TRP A 85 -1.83 -17.62 -8.05
C TRP A 85 -2.56 -18.49 -9.05
N TRP A 86 -2.03 -19.69 -9.28
CA TRP A 86 -2.44 -20.58 -10.36
C TRP A 86 -2.97 -21.91 -9.84
N PRO A 87 -3.82 -22.59 -10.62
CA PRO A 87 -4.13 -23.99 -10.38
C PRO A 87 -2.89 -24.86 -10.64
N ALA A 88 -2.61 -25.82 -9.75
CA ALA A 88 -1.47 -26.73 -9.88
C ALA A 88 -1.60 -27.77 -11.01
N SER A 89 -2.75 -27.84 -11.66
CA SER A 89 -3.06 -28.75 -12.75
C SER A 89 -4.00 -28.05 -13.73
N PRO A 90 -3.95 -28.38 -15.03
CA PRO A 90 -4.87 -27.83 -16.01
C PRO A 90 -6.33 -28.02 -15.58
N LEU A 91 -7.16 -27.01 -15.82
CA LEU A 91 -8.59 -27.07 -15.56
C LEU A 91 -9.29 -27.77 -16.72
N ASP A 92 -9.08 -29.07 -16.82
CA ASP A 92 -9.65 -29.97 -17.84
C ASP A 92 -11.16 -30.27 -17.62
N SER A 93 -11.76 -29.84 -16.49
CA SER A 93 -13.22 -29.89 -16.31
C SER A 93 -13.78 -28.85 -15.33
N LEU A 94 -15.06 -28.49 -15.50
CA LEU A 94 -15.86 -27.67 -14.56
C LEU A 94 -15.90 -28.28 -13.14
N PHE A 95 -15.76 -29.60 -12.99
CA PHE A 95 -15.70 -30.28 -11.70
C PHE A 95 -14.43 -29.95 -10.89
N HIS A 96 -13.32 -29.63 -11.56
CA HIS A 96 -12.09 -29.19 -10.89
C HIS A 96 -12.19 -27.76 -10.36
N CYS A 97 -12.98 -26.90 -11.02
CA CYS A 97 -13.36 -25.61 -10.46
C CYS A 97 -14.22 -25.74 -9.20
N LEU A 98 -15.09 -26.77 -9.12
CA LEU A 98 -16.00 -27.02 -7.98
C LEU A 98 -15.28 -27.58 -6.74
N LYS A 99 -14.42 -28.61 -6.91
CA LYS A 99 -13.67 -29.21 -5.78
C LYS A 99 -12.45 -28.39 -5.37
N GLY A 100 -11.91 -27.60 -6.29
CA GLY A 100 -10.62 -26.94 -6.14
C GLY A 100 -9.45 -27.89 -6.32
N VAL A 101 -8.44 -27.40 -7.02
CA VAL A 101 -7.13 -28.05 -7.14
C VAL A 101 -6.15 -27.37 -6.19
N ASP A 102 -5.00 -27.98 -5.90
CA ASP A 102 -3.99 -27.26 -5.13
C ASP A 102 -3.58 -26.00 -5.88
N GLY A 103 -3.41 -24.90 -5.15
CA GLY A 103 -2.92 -23.66 -5.74
C GLY A 103 -1.40 -23.61 -5.64
N LYS A 104 -0.79 -23.00 -6.65
CA LYS A 104 0.66 -22.80 -6.72
C LYS A 104 0.98 -21.36 -7.10
N LEU A 105 2.00 -20.84 -6.43
CA LEU A 105 2.64 -19.60 -6.83
C LEU A 105 3.30 -19.82 -8.20
N ASN A 106 3.04 -18.90 -9.12
CA ASN A 106 3.64 -18.87 -10.45
C ASN A 106 3.50 -20.20 -11.24
N ASN A 107 2.38 -20.93 -11.10
CA ASN A 107 2.10 -22.20 -11.82
C ASN A 107 2.96 -23.44 -11.41
N GLY A 108 4.07 -23.26 -10.69
CA GLY A 108 4.86 -24.32 -10.04
C GLY A 108 5.04 -25.65 -10.77
N LEU A 109 5.52 -25.57 -12.03
CA LEU A 109 5.82 -26.71 -12.88
C LEU A 109 6.94 -27.58 -12.25
N PHE A 110 6.73 -28.90 -12.18
CA PHE A 110 7.68 -29.89 -11.64
C PHE A 110 8.06 -29.77 -10.15
N GLY A 111 7.24 -29.11 -9.32
CA GLY A 111 7.50 -29.02 -7.88
C GLY A 111 8.47 -27.90 -7.48
N CYS A 112 8.95 -27.12 -8.45
CA CYS A 112 9.59 -25.83 -8.23
C CYS A 112 8.60 -24.73 -8.65
N ALA A 113 8.28 -23.77 -7.78
CA ALA A 113 7.67 -22.52 -8.23
C ALA A 113 8.66 -21.83 -9.17
N PRO A 114 8.35 -21.54 -10.45
CA PRO A 114 9.23 -20.70 -11.24
C PRO A 114 9.35 -19.34 -10.55
N ALA A 115 10.51 -18.71 -10.69
CA ALA A 115 10.81 -17.44 -10.03
C ALA A 115 9.83 -16.31 -10.41
N ARG A 116 9.07 -16.49 -11.51
CA ARG A 116 8.18 -15.49 -12.10
C ARG A 116 6.86 -16.10 -12.55
N ASP A 117 5.81 -15.30 -12.45
CA ASP A 117 4.50 -15.58 -13.04
C ASP A 117 4.60 -15.82 -14.57
N PRO A 118 3.84 -16.75 -15.15
CA PRO A 118 3.82 -16.99 -16.60
C PRO A 118 3.57 -15.75 -17.47
N HIS A 119 2.80 -14.76 -16.98
CA HIS A 119 2.52 -13.50 -17.69
C HIS A 119 3.54 -12.38 -17.33
N HIS A 120 4.72 -12.73 -16.82
CA HIS A 120 5.75 -11.75 -16.49
C HIS A 120 6.12 -10.86 -17.69
N ALA A 121 6.19 -9.54 -17.45
CA ALA A 121 6.50 -8.51 -18.43
C ALA A 121 5.49 -8.39 -19.59
N GLU A 122 4.40 -9.16 -19.57
CA GLU A 122 3.36 -9.09 -20.59
C GLU A 122 2.47 -7.86 -20.37
N ALA A 123 1.94 -7.31 -21.46
CA ALA A 123 0.95 -6.24 -21.39
C ALA A 123 -0.35 -6.76 -20.76
N ALA A 124 -1.04 -5.91 -20.02
CA ALA A 124 -2.30 -6.23 -19.34
C ALA A 124 -3.41 -5.28 -19.78
N ASP A 125 -4.67 -5.74 -19.72
CA ASP A 125 -5.84 -4.90 -19.98
C ASP A 125 -5.98 -3.79 -18.93
N GLU A 126 -5.59 -4.09 -17.69
CA GLU A 126 -5.45 -3.11 -16.61
C GLU A 126 -4.07 -3.22 -15.95
N GLU A 127 -3.44 -2.07 -15.73
CA GLU A 127 -2.18 -1.95 -14.99
C GLU A 127 -2.21 -0.71 -14.08
N PHE A 128 -1.73 -0.87 -12.83
CA PHE A 128 -1.61 0.23 -11.89
C PHE A 128 -0.53 -0.02 -10.84
N SER A 129 0.06 1.05 -10.31
CA SER A 129 0.88 1.00 -9.11
C SER A 129 -0.01 1.21 -7.86
N PRO A 130 0.23 0.48 -6.76
CA PRO A 130 -0.57 0.63 -5.56
C PRO A 130 -0.24 1.94 -4.84
N LEU A 131 -1.13 2.34 -3.93
CA LEU A 131 -0.98 3.54 -3.13
C LEU A 131 -0.81 3.19 -1.65
N VAL A 132 -0.10 4.03 -0.90
CA VAL A 132 -0.01 3.98 0.57
C VAL A 132 -0.40 5.33 1.18
N ALA A 133 -0.79 5.31 2.45
CA ALA A 133 -1.12 6.50 3.20
C ALA A 133 0.10 7.45 3.32
N PRO A 134 -0.10 8.78 3.41
CA PRO A 134 1.01 9.74 3.55
C PRO A 134 1.90 9.47 4.77
N GLU A 135 1.32 8.95 5.85
CA GLU A 135 2.01 8.59 7.09
C GLU A 135 2.76 7.25 7.02
N ASP A 136 2.59 6.48 5.95
CA ASP A 136 3.31 5.24 5.75
C ASP A 136 4.77 5.51 5.40
N GLY A 137 5.64 5.33 6.39
CA GLY A 137 7.08 5.56 6.29
C GLY A 137 7.86 4.46 5.57
N ARG A 138 7.20 3.38 5.10
CA ARG A 138 7.86 2.31 4.34
C ARG A 138 8.39 2.85 3.01
N SER A 139 9.59 2.41 2.62
CA SER A 139 10.09 2.59 1.26
C SER A 139 9.34 1.70 0.27
N ASP A 140 9.52 1.94 -1.03
CA ASP A 140 8.97 1.05 -2.06
C ASP A 140 9.53 -0.37 -1.95
N ASP A 141 10.81 -0.50 -1.57
CA ASP A 141 11.45 -1.79 -1.31
C ASP A 141 10.84 -2.51 -0.10
N ASP A 142 10.54 -1.79 0.99
CA ASP A 142 9.87 -2.38 2.17
C ASP A 142 8.46 -2.88 1.82
N VAL A 143 7.73 -2.15 0.97
CA VAL A 143 6.42 -2.59 0.48
C VAL A 143 6.57 -3.80 -0.44
N ALA A 144 7.58 -3.81 -1.31
CA ALA A 144 7.90 -4.95 -2.15
C ALA A 144 8.23 -6.20 -1.32
N ASP A 145 9.04 -6.07 -0.26
CA ASP A 145 9.36 -7.16 0.67
C ASP A 145 8.13 -7.71 1.37
N CYS A 146 7.19 -6.86 1.78
CA CYS A 146 5.90 -7.31 2.30
C CYS A 146 5.14 -8.18 1.28
N LEU A 147 5.09 -7.76 0.02
CA LEU A 147 4.43 -8.53 -1.03
C LEU A 147 5.16 -9.85 -1.32
N ARG A 148 6.50 -9.86 -1.31
CA ARG A 148 7.31 -11.08 -1.44
C ARG A 148 6.99 -12.06 -0.33
N LEU A 149 6.95 -11.61 0.92
CA LEU A 149 6.61 -12.45 2.08
C LEU A 149 5.20 -13.01 1.95
N PHE A 150 4.21 -12.17 1.61
CA PHE A 150 2.84 -12.61 1.36
C PHE A 150 2.77 -13.69 0.28
N ALA A 151 3.39 -13.45 -0.88
CA ALA A 151 3.35 -14.39 -2.00
C ALA A 151 3.96 -15.74 -1.63
N ASN A 152 5.10 -15.72 -0.95
CA ASN A 152 5.80 -16.92 -0.51
C ASN A 152 5.08 -17.65 0.64
N ASP A 153 4.22 -17.00 1.43
CA ASP A 153 3.41 -17.63 2.48
C ASP A 153 2.00 -18.04 2.02
N TYR A 154 1.54 -17.55 0.87
CA TYR A 154 0.19 -17.86 0.40
C TYR A 154 0.03 -19.36 0.08
N ARG A 155 -0.95 -20.01 0.73
CA ARG A 155 -1.25 -21.43 0.58
C ARG A 155 -2.73 -21.68 0.40
N GLY A 156 -3.07 -22.86 -0.11
CA GLY A 156 -4.44 -23.38 -0.16
C GLY A 156 -4.83 -23.84 -1.55
N LYS A 157 -6.08 -24.26 -1.70
CA LYS A 157 -6.60 -24.74 -2.98
C LYS A 157 -6.93 -23.58 -3.90
N TRP A 158 -6.51 -23.65 -5.15
CA TRP A 158 -7.04 -22.82 -6.20
C TRP A 158 -8.48 -23.23 -6.54
N GLN A 159 -9.39 -22.28 -6.50
CA GLN A 159 -10.83 -22.44 -6.66
C GLN A 159 -11.44 -21.18 -7.32
N TRP A 160 -12.17 -21.40 -8.42
CA TRP A 160 -12.98 -20.39 -9.11
C TRP A 160 -14.36 -20.97 -9.41
N PHE A 161 -15.15 -21.22 -8.37
CA PHE A 161 -16.53 -21.67 -8.53
C PHE A 161 -17.47 -20.46 -8.49
N LEU A 162 -18.03 -20.05 -9.63
CA LEU A 162 -18.90 -18.87 -9.74
C LEU A 162 -18.28 -17.58 -9.17
N GLY A 163 -16.94 -17.46 -9.20
CA GLY A 163 -16.18 -16.34 -8.60
C GLY A 163 -15.78 -16.51 -7.12
N TRP A 164 -16.12 -17.65 -6.50
CA TRP A 164 -15.82 -17.97 -5.10
C TRP A 164 -14.59 -18.87 -4.98
N GLY A 165 -13.82 -18.71 -3.90
CA GLY A 165 -12.62 -19.50 -3.58
C GLY A 165 -11.30 -18.71 -3.64
N LYS A 166 -10.15 -19.37 -3.46
CA LYS A 166 -8.84 -18.72 -3.64
C LYS A 166 -8.43 -18.82 -5.10
N ASN A 167 -8.22 -17.69 -5.75
CA ASN A 167 -7.87 -17.57 -7.16
C ASN A 167 -6.92 -16.39 -7.33
N CYS A 168 -6.43 -16.16 -8.55
CA CYS A 168 -5.54 -15.05 -8.88
C CYS A 168 -6.12 -13.67 -8.46
N HIS A 169 -7.42 -13.42 -8.70
CA HIS A 169 -8.06 -12.17 -8.28
C HIS A 169 -8.08 -11.98 -6.75
N ASN A 170 -8.49 -13.01 -5.99
CA ASN A 170 -8.52 -12.96 -4.53
C ASN A 170 -7.11 -12.98 -3.92
N PHE A 171 -6.13 -13.59 -4.57
CA PHE A 171 -4.72 -13.50 -4.20
C PHE A 171 -4.23 -12.05 -4.28
N GLN A 172 -4.49 -11.36 -5.40
CA GLN A 172 -4.12 -9.96 -5.58
C GLN A 172 -4.77 -9.06 -4.51
N ARG A 173 -6.08 -9.23 -4.27
CA ARG A 173 -6.80 -8.48 -3.23
C ARG A 173 -6.28 -8.77 -1.82
N ALA A 174 -5.93 -10.03 -1.55
CA ALA A 174 -5.35 -10.42 -0.27
C ALA A 174 -3.95 -9.83 -0.08
N ALA A 175 -3.14 -9.73 -1.14
CA ALA A 175 -1.83 -9.09 -1.12
C ALA A 175 -1.95 -7.60 -0.76
N LEU A 176 -2.81 -6.88 -1.48
CA LEU A 176 -3.10 -5.47 -1.21
C LEU A 176 -3.53 -5.26 0.24
N LYS A 177 -4.51 -6.05 0.71
CA LYS A 177 -4.98 -5.97 2.10
C LYS A 177 -3.89 -6.31 3.12
N HIS A 178 -3.09 -7.34 2.87
CA HIS A 178 -2.04 -7.79 3.79
C HIS A 178 -0.98 -6.71 3.97
N CYS A 179 -0.60 -6.02 2.89
CA CYS A 179 0.41 -4.98 2.90
C CYS A 179 -0.15 -3.56 3.09
N GLY A 180 -1.44 -3.40 3.41
CA GLY A 180 -2.06 -2.09 3.67
C GLY A 180 -2.03 -1.17 2.44
N LEU A 181 -2.25 -1.72 1.26
CA LEU A 181 -2.17 -1.02 -0.02
C LEU A 181 -3.55 -0.68 -0.57
N GLU A 182 -3.66 0.52 -1.10
CA GLU A 182 -4.87 1.03 -1.74
C GLU A 182 -4.77 0.93 -3.27
N VAL A 183 -5.91 0.71 -3.91
CA VAL A 183 -6.02 0.72 -5.38
C VAL A 183 -6.36 2.15 -5.81
N PRO A 184 -5.66 2.74 -6.80
CA PRO A 184 -5.99 4.06 -7.31
C PRO A 184 -7.41 4.08 -7.88
N SER A 185 -8.14 5.17 -7.66
CA SER A 185 -9.51 5.35 -8.17
C SER A 185 -9.58 5.41 -9.70
N ASN A 186 -8.49 5.83 -10.35
CA ASN A 186 -8.36 5.93 -11.80
C ASN A 186 -7.32 4.92 -12.31
N ILE A 187 -7.77 3.70 -12.61
CA ILE A 187 -6.91 2.66 -13.22
C ILE A 187 -6.82 2.91 -14.73
N ARG A 188 -5.61 2.87 -15.28
CA ARG A 188 -5.42 2.90 -16.74
C ARG A 188 -5.93 1.59 -17.34
N ARG A 189 -7.00 1.67 -18.11
CA ARG A 189 -7.45 0.57 -18.98
C ARG A 189 -6.77 0.70 -20.33
N ILE A 190 -5.92 -0.26 -20.67
CA ILE A 190 -5.30 -0.37 -21.97
C ILE A 190 -6.25 -1.22 -22.82
N LYS A 191 -6.95 -0.59 -23.77
CA LYS A 191 -7.61 -1.35 -24.83
C LYS A 191 -6.49 -1.81 -25.77
N LEU A 192 -6.17 -3.10 -25.72
CA LEU A 192 -5.36 -3.76 -26.73
C LEU A 192 -6.14 -3.86 -28.05
#